data_AF-A0A9D0CTA8-F1
#
_entry.id   AF-A0A9D0CTA8-F1
#
_cell.length_a   1.000
_cell.length_b   1.000
_cell.length_c   1.000
_cell.angle_alpha   90.00
_cell.angle_beta   90.00
_cell.angle_gamma   90.00
#
_symmetry.space_group_name_H-M   'P 1'
#
loop_
_entity.id
_entity.type
_entity.pdbx_description
1 polymer ?
#
loop_
_entity_poly.entity_id
_entity_poly.type
_entity_poly.pdbx_seq_one_letter_code
_entity_poly.pdbx_strand_id
1 'polypeptide(L)'
;MSKTYDVAVVGATGAVGETMLEILHQRNFPVGEVYALASSRSVGKRVPFGDRYLVVQDLEQFDFSKAQIGLFSAGASISDIYAPRAAEAGCVVID
;
A
#
# COMPACT_ATOMS: atom_id res chain seq x y z
N MET A 1 3.44 -12.76 20.97
CA MET A 1 3.44 -11.51 20.19
C MET A 1 2.09 -11.39 19.50
N SER A 2 1.55 -10.18 19.37
CA SER A 2 0.35 -9.94 18.57
C SER A 2 0.66 -10.22 17.09
N LYS A 3 -0.30 -10.78 16.36
CA LYS A 3 -0.16 -11.05 14.93
C LYS A 3 -0.10 -9.71 14.18
N THR A 4 0.94 -9.52 13.38
CA THR A 4 1.12 -8.36 12.51
C THR A 4 0.77 -8.70 11.05
N TYR A 5 0.53 -7.67 10.24
CA TYR A 5 0.23 -7.81 8.82
C TYR A 5 1.10 -6.90 7.97
N ASP A 6 1.65 -7.43 6.88
CA ASP A 6 2.36 -6.63 5.89
C ASP A 6 1.36 -6.03 4.90
N VAL A 7 1.36 -4.70 4.76
CA VAL A 7 0.31 -3.96 4.05
C VAL A 7 0.90 -3.18 2.88
N ALA A 8 0.33 -3.36 1.69
CA ALA A 8 0.57 -2.52 0.53
C ALA A 8 -0.55 -1.49 0.39
N VAL A 9 -0.20 -0.21 0.23
CA VAL A 9 -1.15 0.87 -0.10
C VAL A 9 -0.87 1.34 -1.51
N VAL A 10 -1.76 1.01 -2.45
CA VAL A 10 -1.66 1.34 -3.87
C VAL A 10 -2.39 2.66 -4.13
N GLY A 11 -1.67 3.64 -4.68
CA GLY A 11 -2.17 5.02 -4.75
C GLY A 11 -1.79 5.84 -3.51
N ALA A 12 -0.69 5.49 -2.84
CA ALA A 12 -0.25 6.08 -1.57
C ALA A 12 0.00 7.60 -1.61
N THR A 13 0.20 8.19 -2.79
CA THR A 13 0.38 9.65 -2.96
C THR A 13 -0.91 10.39 -3.34
N GLY A 14 -2.05 9.70 -3.38
CA GLY A 14 -3.36 10.30 -3.58
C GLY A 14 -4.03 10.61 -2.24
N ALA A 15 -5.04 11.49 -2.25
CA ALA A 15 -5.73 11.92 -1.03
C ALA A 15 -6.26 10.76 -0.17
N VAL A 16 -6.89 9.77 -0.81
CA VAL A 16 -7.41 8.58 -0.12
C VAL A 16 -6.28 7.67 0.36
N GLY A 17 -5.22 7.47 -0.42
CA GLY A 17 -4.07 6.65 -0.02
C GLY A 17 -3.32 7.23 1.18
N GLU A 18 -3.12 8.56 1.22
CA GLU A 18 -2.55 9.25 2.38
C GLU A 18 -3.46 9.11 3.61
N THR A 19 -4.78 9.21 3.43
CA THR A 19 -5.76 9.01 4.50
C THR A 19 -5.75 7.57 5.01
N MET A 20 -5.61 6.57 4.14
CA MET A 20 -5.48 5.16 4.54
C MET A 20 -4.23 4.96 5.41
N LEU A 21 -3.09 5.51 5.02
CA LEU A 21 -1.84 5.46 5.79
C LEU A 21 -2.01 6.12 7.17
N GLU A 22 -2.66 7.28 7.22
CA GLU A 22 -2.95 7.99 8.47
C GLU A 22 -3.86 7.15 9.38
N ILE A 23 -4.96 6.59 8.85
CA ILE A 23 -5.91 5.78 9.62
C ILE A 23 -5.24 4.50 10.15
N LEU A 24 -4.44 3.81 9.34
CA LEU A 24 -3.68 2.63 9.78
C LEU A 24 -2.84 2.94 11.02
N HIS A 25 -2.16 4.09 11.02
CA HIS A 25 -1.39 4.55 12.17
C HIS A 25 -2.29 4.96 13.35
N GLN A 26 -3.28 5.84 13.15
CA GLN A 26 -4.17 6.34 14.21
C GLN A 26 -4.92 5.22 14.94
N ARG A 27 -5.29 4.16 14.21
CA ARG A 27 -6.00 3.00 14.79
C ARG A 27 -5.05 2.01 15.47
N ASN A 28 -3.74 2.26 15.48
CA ASN A 28 -2.71 1.31 15.90
C ASN A 28 -2.92 -0.06 15.22
N PHE A 29 -3.24 -0.06 13.93
CA PHE A 29 -3.41 -1.30 13.19
C PHE A 29 -2.10 -2.10 13.27
N PRO A 30 -2.13 -3.41 13.57
CA PRO A 30 -0.92 -4.19 13.80
C PRO A 30 -0.20 -4.45 12.46
N VAL A 31 0.50 -3.45 11.95
CA VAL A 31 1.33 -3.56 10.75
C VAL A 31 2.70 -4.17 11.09
N GLY A 32 3.22 -5.00 10.18
CA GLY A 32 4.64 -5.35 10.12
C GLY A 32 5.36 -4.32 9.25
N GLU A 33 5.42 -4.61 7.96
CA GLU A 33 5.88 -3.69 6.92
C GLU A 33 4.72 -2.95 6.24
N VAL A 34 4.98 -1.70 5.83
CA VAL A 34 4.02 -0.88 5.07
C VAL A 34 4.66 -0.39 3.79
N TYR A 35 4.13 -0.82 2.66
CA TYR A 35 4.60 -0.50 1.33
C TYR A 35 3.74 0.60 0.72
N ALA A 36 4.29 1.82 0.61
CA ALA A 36 3.65 2.91 -0.12
C ALA A 36 3.93 2.75 -1.61
N LEU A 37 2.90 2.43 -2.40
CA LEU A 37 3.03 2.15 -3.84
C LEU A 37 2.32 3.21 -4.66
N ALA A 38 2.98 3.70 -5.70
CA ALA A 38 2.39 4.59 -6.69
C ALA A 38 3.06 4.41 -8.05
N SER A 39 2.55 5.12 -9.06
CA SER A 39 3.18 5.19 -10.39
C SER A 39 4.64 5.68 -10.31
N SER A 40 5.47 5.26 -11.26
CA SER A 40 6.89 5.65 -11.42
C SER A 40 7.18 7.16 -11.21
N ARG A 41 6.30 8.06 -11.65
CA ARG A 41 6.40 9.53 -11.44
C ARG A 41 6.43 9.98 -9.96
N SER A 42 6.02 9.10 -9.04
CA SER A 42 5.95 9.36 -7.60
C SER A 42 7.04 8.63 -6.80
N VAL A 43 7.84 7.78 -7.44
CA VAL A 43 8.91 7.01 -6.78
C VAL A 43 9.91 7.95 -6.10
N GLY A 44 10.34 7.59 -4.90
CA GLY A 44 11.28 8.39 -4.10
C GLY A 44 10.64 9.56 -3.34
N LYS A 45 9.37 9.90 -3.62
CA LYS A 45 8.61 10.80 -2.74
C LYS A 45 8.43 10.17 -1.37
N ARG A 46 8.14 11.01 -0.38
CA ARG A 46 7.90 10.59 1.00
C ARG A 46 6.46 10.90 1.38
N VAL A 47 5.76 9.90 1.91
CA VAL A 47 4.41 10.06 2.47
C VAL A 47 4.46 9.84 3.98
N PRO A 48 3.72 10.63 4.78
CA PRO A 48 3.71 10.47 6.23
C PRO A 48 3.05 9.14 6.63
N PHE A 49 3.55 8.54 7.71
CA PHE A 49 2.96 7.38 8.37
C PHE A 49 3.22 7.49 9.87
N GLY A 50 2.33 8.23 10.55
CA GLY A 50 2.53 8.62 11.95
C GLY A 50 3.77 9.46 12.13
N ASP A 51 4.63 9.04 13.06
CA ASP A 51 5.89 9.74 13.40
C ASP A 51 7.02 9.50 12.39
N ARG A 52 6.80 8.70 11.34
CA ARG A 52 7.80 8.41 10.30
C ARG A 52 7.27 8.73 8.90
N TYR A 53 8.15 8.57 7.92
CA TYR A 53 7.80 8.68 6.50
C TYR A 53 8.13 7.38 5.78
N LEU A 54 7.28 7.01 4.81
CA LEU A 54 7.53 5.91 3.89
C LEU A 54 8.05 6.47 2.57
N VAL A 55 9.05 5.80 2.00
CA VAL A 55 9.52 6.10 0.65
C VAL A 55 8.61 5.38 -0.34
N VAL A 56 8.07 6.13 -1.29
CA VAL A 56 7.19 5.60 -2.32
C VAL A 56 7.99 4.70 -3.28
N GLN A 57 7.51 3.48 -3.47
CA GLN A 57 8.07 2.49 -4.38
C GLN A 57 7.23 2.39 -5.66
N ASP A 58 7.83 1.84 -6.70
CA ASP A 58 7.18 1.68 -8.00
C ASP A 58 6.18 0.52 -7.93
N LEU A 59 4.90 0.83 -8.19
CA LEU A 59 3.83 -0.16 -8.26
C LEU A 59 4.11 -1.25 -9.31
N GLU A 60 4.67 -0.88 -10.46
CA GLU A 60 4.85 -1.81 -11.58
C GLU A 60 5.87 -2.91 -11.24
N GLN A 61 6.91 -2.53 -10.50
CA GLN A 61 8.03 -3.39 -10.10
C GLN A 61 7.83 -4.05 -8.73
N PHE A 62 6.73 -3.76 -8.04
CA PHE A 62 6.50 -4.28 -6.70
C PHE A 62 6.17 -5.78 -6.73
N ASP A 63 6.78 -6.51 -5.80
CA ASP A 63 6.53 -7.94 -5.56
C ASP A 63 5.43 -8.10 -4.51
N PHE A 64 4.20 -8.36 -4.97
CA PHE A 64 3.04 -8.49 -4.11
C PHE A 64 3.07 -9.71 -3.17
N SER A 65 3.98 -10.67 -3.35
CA SER A 65 4.15 -11.77 -2.38
C SER A 65 4.65 -11.29 -1.01
N LYS A 66 5.18 -10.06 -0.94
CA LYS A 66 5.63 -9.41 0.29
C LYS A 66 4.50 -8.79 1.11
N ALA A 67 3.31 -8.64 0.54
CA ALA A 67 2.16 -8.02 1.20
C ALA A 67 1.05 -9.06 1.43
N GLN A 68 0.46 -9.03 2.61
CA GLN A 68 -0.68 -9.87 2.97
C GLN A 68 -2.01 -9.17 2.75
N ILE A 69 -2.02 -7.83 2.84
CA ILE A 69 -3.18 -6.98 2.61
C ILE A 69 -2.81 -5.90 1.61
N GLY A 70 -3.65 -5.69 0.61
CA GLY A 70 -3.50 -4.65 -0.40
C GLY A 70 -4.69 -3.71 -0.34
N LEU A 71 -4.45 -2.44 0.01
CA LEU A 71 -5.44 -1.37 -0.02
C LEU A 71 -5.28 -0.58 -1.31
N PHE A 72 -6.27 -0.61 -2.19
CA PHE A 72 -6.20 -0.03 -3.51
C PHE A 72 -7.04 1.24 -3.57
N SER A 73 -6.40 2.32 -4.03
CA SER A 73 -7.06 3.59 -4.32
C SER A 73 -6.30 4.32 -5.44
N ALA A 74 -6.18 3.66 -6.59
CA ALA A 74 -5.42 4.16 -7.74
C ALA A 74 -6.26 4.29 -9.04
N GLY A 75 -7.58 4.10 -8.95
CA GLY A 75 -8.52 4.17 -10.06
C GLY A 75 -8.69 2.84 -10.80
N ALA A 76 -9.84 2.71 -11.49
CA ALA A 76 -10.28 1.45 -12.09
C ALA A 76 -9.24 0.83 -13.04
N SER A 77 -8.64 1.62 -13.93
CA SER A 77 -7.65 1.11 -14.90
C SER A 77 -6.39 0.55 -14.25
N ILE A 78 -6.00 1.04 -13.07
CA ILE A 78 -4.87 0.50 -12.31
C ILE A 78 -5.34 -0.75 -11.57
N SER A 79 -6.53 -0.72 -10.95
CA SER A 79 -7.07 -1.90 -10.26
C SER A 79 -7.23 -3.11 -11.19
N ASP A 80 -7.79 -2.91 -12.39
CA ASP A 80 -7.99 -3.96 -13.41
C ASP A 80 -6.71 -4.76 -13.72
N ILE A 81 -5.54 -4.13 -13.56
CA ILE A 81 -4.24 -4.76 -13.81
C ILE A 81 -3.63 -5.32 -12.53
N TYR A 82 -3.61 -4.53 -11.44
CA TYR A 82 -2.78 -4.83 -10.28
C TYR A 82 -3.54 -5.56 -9.16
N ALA A 83 -4.86 -5.40 -9.05
CA ALA A 83 -5.65 -6.15 -8.07
C ALA A 83 -5.62 -7.67 -8.34
N PRO A 84 -5.83 -8.17 -9.58
CA PRO A 84 -5.68 -9.59 -9.89
C PRO A 84 -4.27 -10.11 -9.60
N ARG A 85 -3.23 -9.37 -10.03
CA ARG A 85 -1.82 -9.72 -9.78
C ARG A 85 -1.50 -9.85 -8.29
N ALA A 86 -2.02 -8.95 -7.46
CA ALA A 86 -1.84 -9.01 -6.02
C ALA A 86 -2.57 -10.21 -5.41
N ALA A 87 -3.82 -10.45 -5.81
CA ALA A 87 -4.61 -11.59 -5.35
C ALA A 87 -3.95 -12.94 -5.70
N GLU A 88 -3.44 -13.07 -6.92
CA GLU A 88 -2.69 -14.26 -7.38
C GLU A 88 -1.40 -14.49 -6.57
N ALA A 89 -0.77 -13.41 -6.08
CA ALA A 89 0.40 -13.49 -5.20
C ALA A 89 0.05 -13.83 -3.73
N GLY A 90 -1.23 -14.04 -3.41
CA GLY A 90 -1.71 -14.37 -2.06
C GLY A 90 -2.06 -13.18 -1.18
N CYS A 91 -2.08 -11.96 -1.76
CA CYS A 91 -2.48 -10.75 -1.06
C CYS A 91 -4.01 -10.62 -1.02
N VAL A 92 -4.59 -10.33 0.14
CA VAL A 92 -6.01 -9.99 0.26
C VAL A 92 -6.21 -8.56 -0.23
N VAL A 93 -6.91 -8.42 -1.37
CA VAL A 93 -7.16 -7.12 -1.99
C VAL A 93 -8.46 -6.50 -1.48
N ILE A 94 -8.38 -5.22 -1.13
CA ILE A 94 -9.48 -4.32 -0.79
C ILE A 94 -9.36 -3.12 -1.73
N ASP A 95 -10.28 -2.98 -2.67
CA ASP A 95 -10.33 -1.92 -3.70
C ASP A 95 -11.66 -1.15 -3.63
#